data_AF-A0A962IXA0-F1
#
_entry.id   AF-A0A962IXA0-F1
#
_cell.length_a   1.000
_cell.length_b   1.000
_cell.length_c   1.000
_cell.angle_alpha   90.00
_cell.angle_beta   90.00
_cell.angle_gamma   90.00
#
_symmetry.space_group_name_H-M   'P 1'
#
loop_
_entity.id
_entity.type
_entity.pdbx_description
1 polymer ?
#
loop_
_entity_poly.entity_id
_entity_poly.type
_entity_poly.pdbx_seq_one_letter_code
_entity_poly.pdbx_strand_id
1 'polypeptide(L)'
;VIREHPVLLNRAPTLHRLGIQAFEPVLIEGKAIQLHPLVCTAYNADFDGDQMAVHVPLTLEAQLEARALMMSTNNVLLPADGQPVIVPSQDVVLGVYYMTRERINDVGEGMAFADVEEVSRAYRAGKVGLQARVKVRVKEVIKTEDGEMITRREIKDTTVGRALLYEIVPDGLPYELINRTLVNKDMSSLINTCYRTVGLKETVIFADQLMYMGYEYSTRSGSSIGVEDFVIPEAKARIIEESEAEIREIESQFASGLVTQGEKYNKVIDIWTRANELVGAAMMETLATEVVTNRDGEEEEQNSFNSIWMYSDSGARGSPAQIRQLSGMRGLMTKPDGSIIETPITANFREGLSVMQYFISTHGARKGLADTALKTANSGYLTRRLVDVAQDLVVTEHDCGTDNGLVMTAVIEGGDVVEALGNRVLGRVIAQDVMNAEGDDVLVPRGTLIDEKWVSRIEGMGVDDILVRSPITCETRYGVCSHCYGRDLGRGHLVNIG
;
A
#
# COMPACT_ATOMS: atom_id res chain seq x y z
N VAL A 1 6.72 -25.72 -30.10
CA VAL A 1 6.32 -24.44 -30.70
C VAL A 1 6.11 -23.39 -29.63
N ILE A 2 5.19 -23.59 -28.67
CA ILE A 2 4.89 -22.60 -27.63
C ILE A 2 5.81 -22.61 -26.40
N ARG A 3 6.52 -23.72 -26.14
CA ARG A 3 7.45 -23.83 -25.02
C ARG A 3 8.62 -22.88 -25.23
N GLU A 4 8.96 -22.13 -24.18
CA GLU A 4 10.00 -21.10 -24.20
C GLU A 4 9.79 -19.97 -25.22
N HIS A 5 8.56 -19.82 -25.75
CA HIS A 5 8.19 -18.76 -26.67
C HIS A 5 7.26 -17.75 -25.97
N PRO A 6 7.79 -16.63 -25.45
CA PRO A 6 6.98 -15.68 -24.68
C PRO A 6 5.96 -14.96 -25.57
N VAL A 7 4.84 -14.56 -24.97
CA VAL A 7 3.81 -13.71 -25.59
C VAL A 7 3.70 -12.40 -24.83
N LEU A 8 3.37 -11.31 -25.53
CA LEU A 8 3.17 -10.00 -24.91
C LEU A 8 1.69 -9.77 -24.64
N LEU A 9 1.32 -9.47 -23.40
CA LEU A 9 -0.01 -9.03 -23.02
C LEU A 9 -0.02 -7.50 -22.89
N ASN A 10 -1.01 -6.86 -23.50
CA ASN A 10 -1.24 -5.42 -23.40
C ASN A 10 -2.68 -5.13 -23.02
N ARG A 11 -2.88 -4.16 -22.13
CA ARG A 11 -4.21 -3.59 -21.80
C ARG A 11 -4.25 -2.11 -22.18
N ALA A 12 -5.32 -1.70 -22.84
CA ALA A 12 -5.61 -0.30 -23.08
C ALA A 12 -6.35 0.31 -21.86
N PRO A 13 -6.03 1.54 -21.42
CA PRO A 13 -4.95 2.40 -21.91
C PRO A 13 -3.57 2.05 -21.31
N THR A 14 -2.53 2.03 -22.14
CA THR A 14 -1.14 1.81 -21.70
C THR A 14 -0.56 3.11 -21.12
N LEU A 15 -0.59 3.25 -19.78
CA LEU A 15 -0.13 4.47 -19.09
C LEU A 15 1.37 4.49 -18.80
N HIS A 16 1.98 3.33 -18.64
CA HIS A 16 3.39 3.15 -18.33
C HIS A 16 3.90 1.82 -18.91
N ARG A 17 5.22 1.60 -18.90
CA ARG A 17 5.84 0.40 -19.50
C ARG A 17 5.27 -0.93 -19.00
N LEU A 18 4.85 -1.01 -17.73
CA LEU A 18 4.26 -2.25 -17.17
C LEU A 18 2.87 -2.59 -17.73
N GLY A 19 2.27 -1.71 -18.54
CA GLY A 19 1.05 -2.02 -19.29
C GLY A 19 1.31 -2.97 -20.46
N ILE A 20 2.57 -3.31 -20.74
CA ILE A 20 2.96 -4.38 -21.66
C ILE A 20 4.00 -5.25 -20.95
N GLN A 21 3.69 -6.54 -20.76
CA GLN A 21 4.60 -7.51 -20.16
C GLN A 21 4.60 -8.81 -20.96
N ALA A 22 5.70 -9.54 -20.86
CA ALA A 22 5.86 -10.85 -21.46
C ALA A 22 5.52 -11.97 -20.45
N PHE A 23 4.86 -13.01 -20.95
CA PHE A 23 4.51 -14.21 -20.20
C PHE A 23 4.80 -15.46 -21.02
N GLU A 24 5.07 -16.58 -20.36
CA GLU A 24 5.09 -17.87 -21.03
C GLU A 24 3.65 -18.41 -21.17
N PRO A 25 3.20 -18.75 -22.38
CA PRO A 25 1.83 -19.19 -22.60
C PRO A 25 1.60 -20.60 -22.06
N VAL A 26 0.53 -20.77 -21.28
CA VAL A 26 0.00 -22.07 -20.85
C VAL A 26 -1.27 -22.35 -21.62
N LEU A 27 -1.35 -23.53 -22.26
CA LEU A 27 -2.57 -23.93 -22.96
C LEU A 27 -3.69 -24.20 -21.96
N ILE A 28 -4.83 -23.60 -22.23
CA ILE A 28 -6.05 -23.73 -21.44
C ILE A 28 -7.22 -24.05 -22.36
N GLU A 29 -8.24 -24.70 -21.79
CA GLU A 29 -9.54 -24.83 -22.44
C GLU A 29 -10.34 -23.54 -22.24
N GLY A 30 -11.11 -23.15 -23.26
CA GLY A 30 -11.94 -21.93 -23.24
C GLY A 30 -11.41 -20.80 -24.14
N LYS A 31 -12.06 -19.63 -24.04
CA LYS A 31 -11.78 -18.45 -24.89
C LYS A 31 -11.35 -17.21 -24.11
N ALA A 32 -11.19 -17.32 -22.80
CA ALA A 32 -10.80 -16.23 -21.92
C ALA A 32 -9.32 -16.35 -21.55
N ILE A 33 -8.59 -15.24 -21.55
CA ILE A 33 -7.19 -15.19 -21.11
C ILE A 33 -7.18 -15.30 -19.58
N GLN A 34 -6.30 -16.17 -19.05
CA GLN A 34 -6.02 -16.21 -17.62
C GLN A 34 -4.83 -15.30 -17.33
N LEU A 35 -5.01 -14.34 -16.42
CA LEU A 35 -3.99 -13.39 -15.99
C LEU A 35 -3.64 -13.65 -14.52
N HIS A 36 -2.36 -13.53 -14.18
CA HIS A 36 -1.90 -13.70 -12.81
C HIS A 36 -2.41 -12.56 -11.90
N PRO A 37 -2.98 -12.82 -10.71
CA PRO A 37 -3.55 -11.77 -9.86
C PRO A 37 -2.56 -10.66 -9.46
N LEU A 38 -1.28 -11.01 -9.20
CA LEU A 38 -0.27 -10.02 -8.78
C LEU A 38 0.13 -9.03 -9.87
N VAL A 39 -0.21 -9.28 -11.14
CA VAL A 39 0.08 -8.31 -12.23
C VAL A 39 -1.11 -7.41 -12.54
N CYS A 40 -2.30 -7.67 -11.98
CA CYS A 40 -3.50 -6.86 -12.21
C CYS A 40 -3.30 -5.41 -11.78
N THR A 41 -2.54 -5.18 -10.70
CA THR A 41 -2.17 -3.84 -10.20
C THR A 41 -1.39 -3.06 -11.25
N ALA A 42 -0.39 -3.69 -11.88
CA ALA A 42 0.39 -3.10 -12.95
C ALA A 42 -0.46 -2.81 -14.20
N TYR A 43 -1.34 -3.72 -14.59
CA TYR A 43 -2.23 -3.48 -15.74
C TYR A 43 -3.39 -2.52 -15.43
N ASN A 44 -3.59 -2.16 -14.16
CA ASN A 44 -4.80 -1.52 -13.66
C ASN A 44 -6.08 -2.25 -14.14
N ALA A 45 -6.02 -3.59 -14.15
CA ALA A 45 -7.04 -4.46 -14.71
C ALA A 45 -7.91 -5.07 -13.61
N ASP A 46 -9.19 -5.20 -13.90
CA ASP A 46 -10.14 -5.99 -13.12
C ASP A 46 -10.76 -7.09 -13.99
N PHE A 47 -11.64 -7.90 -13.39
CA PHE A 47 -12.25 -9.06 -14.03
C PHE A 47 -13.75 -8.88 -14.25
N ASP A 48 -14.18 -7.66 -14.60
CA ASP A 48 -15.59 -7.32 -14.84
C ASP A 48 -15.98 -7.30 -16.33
N GLY A 49 -15.05 -7.62 -17.23
CA GLY A 49 -15.25 -7.63 -18.68
C GLY A 49 -14.08 -7.07 -19.50
N ASP A 50 -13.02 -6.62 -18.82
CA ASP A 50 -11.78 -6.16 -19.43
C ASP A 50 -11.19 -7.12 -20.46
N GLN A 51 -10.61 -6.54 -21.51
CA GLN A 51 -9.99 -7.27 -22.61
C GLN A 51 -8.51 -6.91 -22.74
N MET A 52 -7.70 -7.90 -23.12
CA MET A 52 -6.27 -7.74 -23.36
C MET A 52 -5.91 -8.23 -24.76
N ALA A 53 -4.96 -7.53 -25.39
CA ALA A 53 -4.39 -7.92 -26.66
C ALA A 53 -3.15 -8.80 -26.44
N VAL A 54 -3.02 -9.87 -27.23
CA VAL A 54 -1.87 -10.77 -27.21
C VAL A 54 -1.06 -10.56 -28.48
N HIS A 55 0.25 -10.34 -28.34
CA HIS A 55 1.18 -10.23 -29.46
C HIS A 55 2.25 -11.30 -29.37
N VAL A 56 2.67 -11.83 -30.52
CA VAL A 56 3.68 -12.89 -30.60
C VAL A 56 4.98 -12.32 -31.18
N PRO A 57 6.09 -12.31 -30.41
CA PRO A 57 7.40 -11.90 -30.92
C PRO A 57 7.90 -12.94 -31.93
N LEU A 58 8.15 -12.48 -33.16
CA LEU A 58 8.49 -13.38 -34.27
C LEU A 58 10.00 -13.62 -34.37
N THR A 59 10.82 -12.57 -34.29
CA THR A 59 12.28 -12.68 -34.42
C THR A 59 12.91 -13.22 -33.15
N LEU A 60 14.10 -13.81 -33.26
CA LEU A 60 14.83 -14.34 -32.10
C LEU A 60 15.22 -13.21 -31.15
N GLU A 61 15.60 -12.05 -31.70
CA GLU A 61 15.94 -10.85 -30.96
C GLU A 61 14.75 -10.36 -30.12
N ALA A 62 13.55 -10.31 -30.70
CA ALA A 62 12.34 -9.91 -29.98
C ALA A 62 11.95 -10.93 -28.89
N GLN A 63 12.18 -12.23 -29.11
CA GLN A 63 11.94 -13.26 -28.10
C GLN A 63 12.92 -13.13 -26.93
N LEU A 64 14.19 -12.86 -27.22
CA LEU A 64 15.23 -12.62 -26.21
C LEU A 64 14.95 -11.33 -25.43
N GLU A 65 14.54 -10.25 -26.11
CA GLU A 65 14.16 -8.99 -25.48
C GLU A 65 12.94 -9.16 -24.56
N ALA A 66 11.89 -9.83 -25.06
CA ALA A 66 10.71 -10.13 -24.27
C ALA A 66 11.07 -10.92 -23.01
N ARG A 67 11.96 -11.92 -23.11
CA ARG A 67 12.39 -12.75 -21.99
C ARG A 67 13.32 -12.02 -21.01
N ALA A 68 14.27 -11.25 -21.51
CA ALA A 68 15.29 -10.60 -20.70
C ALA A 68 14.81 -9.29 -20.05
N LEU A 69 13.93 -8.53 -20.73
CA LEU A 69 13.53 -7.20 -20.28
C LEU A 69 12.04 -7.14 -19.90
N MET A 70 11.16 -7.73 -20.70
CA MET A 70 9.71 -7.53 -20.55
C MET A 70 9.02 -8.61 -19.71
N MET A 71 9.72 -9.69 -19.34
CA MET A 71 9.15 -10.78 -18.55
C MET A 71 8.57 -10.22 -17.24
N SER A 72 7.38 -10.69 -16.86
CA SER A 72 6.70 -10.26 -15.63
C SER A 72 7.58 -10.43 -14.39
N THR A 73 8.36 -11.51 -14.32
CA THR A 73 9.31 -11.80 -13.23
C THR A 73 10.43 -10.79 -13.10
N ASN A 74 10.75 -10.01 -14.13
CA ASN A 74 11.80 -8.98 -14.06
C ASN A 74 11.25 -7.64 -13.58
N ASN A 75 9.94 -7.45 -13.69
CA ASN A 75 9.27 -6.17 -13.50
C ASN A 75 8.46 -6.16 -12.19
N VAL A 76 9.16 -6.38 -11.08
CA VAL A 76 8.56 -6.48 -9.74
C VAL A 76 8.51 -5.14 -9.00
N LEU A 77 9.27 -4.13 -9.45
CA LEU A 77 9.29 -2.79 -8.89
C LEU A 77 8.65 -1.77 -9.85
N LEU A 78 8.01 -0.76 -9.29
CA LEU A 78 7.53 0.40 -10.01
C LEU A 78 8.72 1.26 -10.46
N PRO A 79 8.82 1.62 -11.76
CA PRO A 79 9.89 2.49 -12.24
C PRO A 79 9.81 3.93 -11.69
N ALA A 80 8.65 4.33 -11.14
CA ALA A 80 8.42 5.69 -10.67
C ALA A 80 9.06 5.97 -9.30
N ASP A 81 9.00 5.01 -8.38
CA ASP A 81 9.42 5.17 -6.98
C ASP A 81 10.25 4.00 -6.42
N GLY A 82 10.38 2.90 -7.18
CA GLY A 82 11.12 1.71 -6.79
C GLY A 82 10.43 0.85 -5.73
N GLN A 83 9.14 1.11 -5.44
CA GLN A 83 8.33 0.27 -4.57
C GLN A 83 7.86 -0.99 -5.30
N PRO A 84 7.63 -2.12 -4.61
CA PRO A 84 7.10 -3.31 -5.24
C PRO A 84 5.73 -3.08 -5.88
N VAL A 85 5.53 -3.55 -7.11
CA VAL A 85 4.22 -3.51 -7.80
C VAL A 85 3.42 -4.80 -7.61
N ILE A 86 4.13 -5.90 -7.36
CA ILE A 86 3.57 -7.25 -7.18
C ILE A 86 3.03 -7.47 -5.75
N VAL A 87 2.57 -6.41 -5.10
CA VAL A 87 2.01 -6.48 -3.75
C VAL A 87 0.66 -7.21 -3.84
N PRO A 88 0.42 -8.21 -2.97
CA PRO A 88 -0.89 -8.83 -2.84
C PRO A 88 -2.00 -7.80 -2.67
N SER A 89 -3.17 -8.08 -3.25
CA SER A 89 -4.33 -7.20 -3.15
C SER A 89 -5.53 -7.92 -2.55
N GLN A 90 -6.42 -7.14 -1.93
CA GLN A 90 -7.76 -7.56 -1.49
C GLN A 90 -7.76 -8.88 -0.71
N ASP A 91 -8.26 -9.96 -1.29
CA ASP A 91 -8.52 -11.23 -0.62
C ASP A 91 -7.26 -11.89 -0.06
N VAL A 92 -6.14 -11.75 -0.76
CA VAL A 92 -4.84 -12.30 -0.30
C VAL A 92 -4.39 -11.55 0.95
N VAL A 93 -4.52 -10.22 0.94
CA VAL A 93 -4.21 -9.35 2.08
C VAL A 93 -5.07 -9.74 3.28
N LEU A 94 -6.37 -9.94 3.07
CA LEU A 94 -7.29 -10.37 4.12
C LEU A 94 -6.91 -11.73 4.71
N GLY A 95 -6.55 -12.70 3.87
CA GLY A 95 -6.17 -14.05 4.32
C GLY A 95 -4.90 -14.05 5.18
N VAL A 96 -3.87 -13.30 4.76
CA VAL A 96 -2.62 -13.14 5.52
C VAL A 96 -2.86 -12.36 6.81
N TYR A 97 -3.64 -11.29 6.75
CA TYR A 97 -4.04 -10.51 7.93
C TYR A 97 -4.79 -11.40 8.94
N TYR A 98 -5.81 -12.13 8.50
CA TYR A 98 -6.58 -13.05 9.35
C TYR A 98 -5.69 -14.13 9.97
N MET A 99 -4.76 -14.69 9.21
CA MET A 99 -3.79 -15.67 9.71
C MET A 99 -2.86 -15.09 10.78
N THR A 100 -2.38 -13.87 10.59
CA THR A 100 -1.33 -13.27 11.44
C THR A 100 -1.88 -12.52 12.65
N ARG A 101 -3.20 -12.39 12.78
CA ARG A 101 -3.85 -11.89 13.99
C ARG A 101 -3.69 -12.84 15.17
N GLU A 102 -3.78 -12.25 16.34
CA GLU A 102 -3.94 -12.98 17.60
C GLU A 102 -5.39 -12.89 18.08
N ARG A 103 -5.83 -13.94 18.76
CA ARG A 103 -7.14 -14.03 19.39
C ARG A 103 -6.94 -14.48 20.83
N ILE A 104 -7.60 -13.81 21.76
CA ILE A 104 -7.54 -14.20 23.16
C ILE A 104 -8.36 -15.48 23.36
N ASN A 105 -7.83 -16.43 24.14
CA ASN A 105 -8.50 -17.68 24.49
C ASN A 105 -8.85 -18.59 23.31
N ASP A 106 -8.00 -18.60 22.27
CA ASP A 106 -8.12 -19.55 21.17
C ASP A 106 -7.60 -20.95 21.56
N VAL A 107 -8.04 -21.97 20.82
CA VAL A 107 -7.71 -23.37 21.14
C VAL A 107 -6.20 -23.58 21.10
N GLY A 108 -5.63 -24.10 22.18
CA GLY A 108 -4.18 -24.37 22.25
C GLY A 108 -3.33 -23.19 22.72
N GLU A 109 -3.93 -22.15 23.29
CA GLU A 109 -3.21 -21.03 23.89
C GLU A 109 -2.22 -21.47 24.99
N GLY A 110 -1.00 -20.95 24.92
CA GLY A 110 0.09 -21.22 25.85
C GLY A 110 0.84 -22.54 25.60
N MET A 111 0.52 -23.28 24.54
CA MET A 111 1.29 -24.46 24.15
C MET A 111 2.68 -24.06 23.62
N ALA A 112 3.64 -24.98 23.76
CA ALA A 112 4.99 -24.82 23.27
C ALA A 112 5.31 -25.90 22.22
N PHE A 113 5.90 -25.48 21.11
CA PHE A 113 6.25 -26.34 19.97
C PHE A 113 7.76 -26.36 19.73
N ALA A 114 8.27 -27.52 19.31
CA ALA A 114 9.68 -27.76 19.07
C ALA A 114 10.19 -27.14 17.77
N ASP A 115 9.32 -26.99 16.77
CA ASP A 115 9.59 -26.37 15.47
C ASP A 115 8.27 -25.97 14.77
N VAL A 116 8.40 -25.34 13.60
CA VAL A 116 7.26 -24.91 12.77
C VAL A 116 6.50 -26.11 12.17
N GLU A 117 7.18 -27.22 11.88
CA GLU A 117 6.54 -28.42 11.32
C GLU A 117 5.56 -29.07 12.31
N GLU A 118 5.89 -29.04 13.61
CA GLU A 118 5.01 -29.49 14.68
C GLU A 118 3.76 -28.62 14.77
N VAL A 119 3.90 -27.29 14.61
CA VAL A 119 2.78 -26.35 14.55
C VAL A 119 1.85 -26.69 13.37
N SER A 120 2.44 -26.93 12.19
CA SER A 120 1.71 -27.36 10.97
C SER A 120 0.91 -28.63 11.20
N ARG A 121 1.50 -29.62 11.87
CA ARG A 121 0.82 -30.87 12.22
C ARG A 121 -0.30 -30.65 13.23
N ALA A 122 -0.06 -29.85 14.27
CA ALA A 122 -1.04 -29.58 15.32
C ALA A 122 -2.26 -28.82 14.78
N TYR A 123 -2.03 -27.82 13.92
CA TYR A 123 -3.08 -27.06 13.26
C TYR A 123 -3.90 -27.93 12.32
N ARG A 124 -3.25 -28.71 11.44
CA ARG A 124 -3.95 -29.64 10.53
C ARG A 124 -4.72 -30.74 11.25
N ALA A 125 -4.31 -31.12 12.46
CA ALA A 125 -5.04 -32.07 13.32
C ALA A 125 -6.21 -31.43 14.09
N GLY A 126 -6.43 -30.12 13.96
CA GLY A 126 -7.47 -29.38 14.67
C GLY A 126 -7.24 -29.31 16.19
N LYS A 127 -5.99 -29.40 16.63
CA LYS A 127 -5.62 -29.35 18.06
C LYS A 127 -5.29 -27.94 18.54
N VAL A 128 -4.99 -27.03 17.61
CA VAL A 128 -4.76 -25.61 17.89
C VAL A 128 -5.51 -24.75 16.89
N GLY A 129 -5.97 -23.59 17.34
CA GLY A 129 -6.53 -22.54 16.51
C GLY A 129 -5.45 -21.76 15.78
N LEU A 130 -5.82 -21.06 14.71
CA LEU A 130 -4.87 -20.32 13.86
C LEU A 130 -4.27 -19.11 14.58
N GLN A 131 -5.02 -18.52 15.52
CA GLN A 131 -4.70 -17.23 16.13
C GLN A 131 -4.29 -17.38 17.60
N ALA A 132 -4.13 -18.64 18.05
CA ALA A 132 -3.69 -18.98 19.39
C ALA A 132 -2.25 -18.51 19.65
N ARG A 133 -2.05 -17.85 20.79
CA ARG A 133 -0.74 -17.42 21.29
C ARG A 133 0.04 -18.65 21.78
N VAL A 134 1.21 -18.90 21.19
CA VAL A 134 2.03 -20.11 21.39
C VAL A 134 3.51 -19.76 21.44
N LYS A 135 4.30 -20.64 22.05
CA LYS A 135 5.77 -20.53 22.05
C LYS A 135 6.36 -21.47 21.03
N VAL A 136 7.01 -20.95 20.01
CA VAL A 136 7.59 -21.78 18.94
C VAL A 136 9.09 -21.57 18.90
N ARG A 137 9.85 -22.65 18.83
CA ARG A 137 11.28 -22.57 18.56
C ARG A 137 11.50 -22.40 17.06
N VAL A 138 11.80 -21.19 16.65
CA VAL A 138 12.00 -20.83 15.24
C VAL A 138 13.48 -20.97 14.89
N LYS A 139 13.77 -21.63 13.77
CA LYS A 139 15.10 -21.65 13.15
C LYS A 139 15.15 -20.51 12.14
N GLU A 140 15.73 -19.38 12.53
CA GLU A 140 15.90 -18.24 11.64
C GLU A 140 17.28 -18.26 10.96
N VAL A 141 17.29 -18.02 9.66
CA VAL A 141 18.51 -17.81 8.88
C VAL A 141 18.52 -16.33 8.52
N ILE A 142 19.43 -15.57 9.14
CA ILE A 142 19.53 -14.12 8.91
C ILE A 142 20.78 -13.87 8.09
N LYS A 143 20.63 -13.04 7.05
CA LYS A 143 21.77 -12.54 6.29
C LYS A 143 22.35 -11.32 7.01
N THR A 144 23.59 -11.42 7.49
CA THR A 144 24.28 -10.27 8.09
C THR A 144 24.69 -9.24 7.04
N GLU A 145 25.07 -8.06 7.51
CA GLU A 145 25.49 -6.94 6.66
C GLU A 145 26.66 -7.30 5.73
N ASP A 146 27.52 -8.23 6.16
CA ASP A 146 28.69 -8.77 5.43
C ASP A 146 28.34 -9.87 4.42
N GLY A 147 27.06 -10.26 4.33
CA GLY A 147 26.57 -11.27 3.39
C GLY A 147 26.67 -12.71 3.89
N GLU A 148 27.13 -12.95 5.11
CA GLU A 148 27.13 -14.28 5.74
C GLU A 148 25.73 -14.66 6.25
N MET A 149 25.42 -15.95 6.20
CA MET A 149 24.14 -16.48 6.66
C MET A 149 24.31 -17.09 8.05
N ILE A 150 23.77 -16.41 9.06
CA ILE A 150 23.82 -16.90 10.45
C ILE A 150 22.52 -17.62 10.76
N THR A 151 22.62 -18.89 11.16
CA THR A 151 21.47 -19.65 11.68
C THR A 151 21.36 -19.46 13.19
N ARG A 152 20.23 -18.95 13.66
CA ARG A 152 19.88 -18.87 15.08
C ARG A 152 18.64 -19.71 15.36
N ARG A 153 18.58 -20.25 16.58
CA ARG A 153 17.41 -20.95 17.09
C ARG A 153 16.99 -20.26 18.37
N GLU A 154 15.81 -19.67 18.34
CA GLU A 154 15.28 -18.93 19.47
C GLU A 154 13.83 -19.34 19.70
N ILE A 155 13.40 -19.32 20.97
CA ILE A 155 11.99 -19.51 21.31
C ILE A 155 11.35 -18.12 21.20
N LYS A 156 10.40 -17.97 20.29
CA LYS A 156 9.65 -16.73 20.09
C LYS A 156 8.22 -16.91 20.60
N ASP A 157 7.71 -15.89 21.26
CA ASP A 157 6.29 -15.76 21.56
C ASP A 157 5.58 -15.27 20.28
N THR A 158 4.67 -16.08 19.75
CA THR A 158 4.04 -15.83 18.44
C THR A 158 2.65 -16.47 18.36
N THR A 159 2.02 -16.45 17.18
CA THR A 159 0.78 -17.17 16.90
C THR A 159 1.02 -18.35 15.97
N VAL A 160 0.11 -19.34 16.01
CA VAL A 160 0.15 -20.49 15.10
C VAL A 160 0.22 -20.02 13.64
N GLY A 161 -0.60 -19.06 13.24
CA GLY A 161 -0.63 -18.54 11.88
C GLY A 161 0.65 -17.82 11.46
N ARG A 162 1.26 -17.02 12.34
CA ARG A 162 2.57 -16.38 12.06
C ARG A 162 3.68 -17.41 11.89
N ALA A 163 3.66 -18.50 12.67
CA ALA A 163 4.59 -19.60 12.51
C ALA A 163 4.40 -20.32 11.17
N LEU A 164 3.15 -20.61 10.76
CA LEU A 164 2.85 -21.21 9.46
C LEU A 164 3.28 -20.31 8.29
N LEU A 165 3.10 -19.00 8.42
CA LEU A 165 3.57 -18.03 7.43
C LEU A 165 5.09 -18.04 7.27
N TYR A 166 5.83 -18.39 8.31
CA TYR A 166 7.29 -18.49 8.22
C TYR A 166 7.78 -19.66 7.36
N GLU A 167 6.94 -20.69 7.12
CA GLU A 167 7.31 -21.83 6.25
C GLU A 167 7.62 -21.40 4.82
N ILE A 168 6.98 -20.33 4.32
CA ILE A 168 7.14 -19.85 2.95
C ILE A 168 8.22 -18.79 2.80
N VAL A 169 8.75 -18.27 3.90
CA VAL A 169 9.65 -17.11 3.91
C VAL A 169 11.05 -17.56 3.54
N PRO A 170 11.71 -16.91 2.58
CA PRO A 170 13.05 -17.33 2.17
C PRO A 170 14.08 -17.07 3.28
N ASP A 171 15.11 -17.92 3.28
CA ASP A 171 16.28 -17.74 4.15
C ASP A 171 16.90 -16.36 3.91
N GLY A 172 17.23 -15.65 4.99
CA GLY A 172 17.84 -14.32 4.97
C GLY A 172 16.98 -13.25 5.66
N LEU A 173 15.68 -13.51 5.86
CA LEU A 173 14.75 -12.60 6.53
C LEU A 173 14.56 -12.96 8.02
N PRO A 174 14.61 -11.97 8.92
CA PRO A 174 14.35 -12.19 10.34
C PRO A 174 12.87 -12.46 10.62
N TYR A 175 12.60 -13.29 11.63
CA TYR A 175 11.23 -13.65 12.03
C TYR A 175 10.40 -12.44 12.48
N GLU A 176 11.07 -11.42 13.02
CA GLU A 176 10.43 -10.21 13.56
C GLU A 176 9.58 -9.46 12.53
N LEU A 177 9.94 -9.52 11.24
CA LEU A 177 9.16 -8.86 10.17
C LEU A 177 7.73 -9.40 10.06
N ILE A 178 7.54 -10.63 10.53
CA ILE A 178 6.31 -11.42 10.41
C ILE A 178 5.63 -11.59 11.76
N ASN A 179 6.34 -11.34 12.87
CA ASN A 179 5.78 -11.47 14.21
C ASN A 179 4.87 -10.30 14.63
N ARG A 180 4.02 -9.87 13.71
CA ARG A 180 3.05 -8.78 13.89
C ARG A 180 1.81 -9.08 13.05
N THR A 181 0.73 -8.38 13.31
CA THR A 181 -0.46 -8.43 12.45
C THR A 181 -0.12 -7.75 11.12
N LEU A 182 -0.08 -8.52 10.02
CA LEU A 182 0.34 -8.00 8.73
C LEU A 182 -0.81 -7.31 8.01
N VAL A 183 -0.71 -6.00 7.87
CA VAL A 183 -1.60 -5.20 6.99
C VAL A 183 -0.99 -5.05 5.59
N ASN A 184 -1.75 -4.52 4.63
CA ASN A 184 -1.31 -4.28 3.25
C ASN A 184 0.06 -3.59 3.15
N LYS A 185 0.25 -2.51 3.93
CA LYS A 185 1.52 -1.76 3.98
C LYS A 185 2.70 -2.63 4.46
N ASP A 186 2.47 -3.47 5.46
CA ASP A 186 3.51 -4.35 6.01
C ASP A 186 3.89 -5.45 5.02
N MET A 187 2.94 -5.97 4.25
CA MET A 187 3.22 -6.92 3.17
C MET A 187 4.03 -6.29 2.04
N SER A 188 3.72 -5.05 1.65
CA SER A 188 4.54 -4.31 0.68
C SER A 188 5.97 -4.12 1.19
N SER A 189 6.11 -3.71 2.45
CA SER A 189 7.42 -3.58 3.12
C SER A 189 8.18 -4.91 3.17
N LEU A 190 7.49 -6.02 3.51
CA LEU A 190 8.08 -7.35 3.57
C LEU A 190 8.63 -7.81 2.21
N ILE A 191 7.87 -7.61 1.13
CA ILE A 191 8.32 -7.93 -0.24
C ILE A 191 9.51 -7.04 -0.63
N ASN A 192 9.49 -5.76 -0.28
CA ASN A 192 10.60 -4.85 -0.56
C ASN A 192 11.88 -5.30 0.17
N THR A 193 11.79 -5.63 1.46
CA THR A 193 12.93 -6.13 2.24
C THR A 193 13.44 -7.47 1.68
N CYS A 194 12.53 -8.35 1.25
CA CYS A 194 12.89 -9.60 0.57
C CYS A 194 13.71 -9.33 -0.69
N TYR A 195 13.26 -8.39 -1.53
CA TYR A 195 13.92 -8.03 -2.77
C TYR A 195 15.32 -7.48 -2.55
N ARG A 196 15.48 -6.58 -1.57
CA ARG A 196 16.76 -5.95 -1.26
C ARG A 196 17.76 -6.89 -0.58
N THR A 197 17.29 -7.88 0.18
CA THR A 197 18.17 -8.76 0.97
C THR A 197 18.54 -10.04 0.23
N VAL A 198 17.54 -10.72 -0.33
CA VAL A 198 17.67 -12.07 -0.91
C VAL A 198 17.77 -12.03 -2.43
N GLY A 199 17.19 -11.00 -3.06
CA GLY A 199 17.26 -10.76 -4.50
C GLY A 199 16.02 -11.23 -5.26
N LEU A 200 16.01 -10.95 -6.57
CA LEU A 200 14.81 -11.05 -7.41
C LEU A 200 14.15 -12.44 -7.42
N LYS A 201 14.93 -13.51 -7.61
CA LYS A 201 14.39 -14.86 -7.81
C LYS A 201 13.59 -15.34 -6.60
N GLU A 202 14.17 -15.23 -5.42
CA GLU A 202 13.52 -15.67 -4.18
C GLU A 202 12.32 -14.80 -3.85
N THR A 203 12.35 -13.50 -4.17
CA THR A 203 11.18 -12.62 -4.01
C THR A 203 10.01 -13.01 -4.89
N VAL A 204 10.25 -13.39 -6.14
CA VAL A 204 9.17 -13.84 -7.04
C VAL A 204 8.53 -15.13 -6.51
N ILE A 205 9.35 -16.10 -6.08
CA ILE A 205 8.86 -17.35 -5.48
C ILE A 205 8.07 -17.05 -4.21
N PHE A 206 8.59 -16.17 -3.35
CA PHE A 206 7.95 -15.77 -2.11
C PHE A 206 6.60 -15.09 -2.36
N ALA A 207 6.50 -14.19 -3.35
CA ALA A 207 5.26 -13.52 -3.71
C ALA A 207 4.18 -14.51 -4.18
N ASP A 208 4.55 -15.53 -4.98
CA ASP A 208 3.63 -16.59 -5.41
C ASP A 208 3.16 -17.44 -4.22
N GLN A 209 4.07 -17.86 -3.34
CA GLN A 209 3.70 -18.62 -2.14
C GLN A 209 2.78 -17.82 -1.19
N LEU A 210 3.08 -16.53 -1.03
CA LEU A 210 2.26 -15.61 -0.23
C LEU A 210 0.86 -15.46 -0.84
N MET A 211 0.77 -15.40 -2.18
CA MET A 211 -0.51 -15.37 -2.89
C MET A 211 -1.31 -16.65 -2.65
N TYR A 212 -0.71 -17.83 -2.86
CA TYR A 212 -1.39 -19.11 -2.67
C TYR A 212 -1.89 -19.29 -1.24
N MET A 213 -1.04 -19.00 -0.27
CA MET A 213 -1.40 -19.14 1.14
C MET A 213 -2.44 -18.10 1.55
N GLY A 214 -2.34 -16.85 1.09
CA GLY A 214 -3.35 -15.84 1.36
C GLY A 214 -4.73 -16.25 0.82
N TYR A 215 -4.82 -16.80 -0.39
CA TYR A 215 -6.11 -17.31 -0.92
C TYR A 215 -6.65 -18.52 -0.14
N GLU A 216 -5.79 -19.47 0.24
CA GLU A 216 -6.18 -20.64 1.02
C GLU A 216 -6.79 -20.23 2.37
N TYR A 217 -6.10 -19.35 3.10
CA TYR A 217 -6.54 -18.93 4.43
C TYR A 217 -7.63 -17.86 4.39
N SER A 218 -7.73 -17.08 3.32
CA SER A 218 -8.90 -16.23 3.05
C SER A 218 -10.16 -17.09 2.90
N THR A 219 -10.08 -18.18 2.12
CA THR A 219 -11.20 -19.13 1.98
C THR A 219 -11.54 -19.80 3.31
N ARG A 220 -10.53 -20.24 4.08
CA ARG A 220 -10.75 -20.88 5.40
C ARG A 220 -11.29 -19.93 6.46
N SER A 221 -11.00 -18.63 6.36
CA SER A 221 -11.54 -17.64 7.29
C SER A 221 -13.07 -17.61 7.29
N GLY A 222 -13.70 -17.99 6.16
CA GLY A 222 -15.15 -17.90 6.01
C GLY A 222 -15.66 -16.46 6.13
N SER A 223 -14.78 -15.45 5.95
CA SER A 223 -15.15 -14.04 6.04
C SER A 223 -16.28 -13.73 5.07
N SER A 224 -17.36 -13.18 5.62
CA SER A 224 -18.57 -12.82 4.89
C SER A 224 -19.09 -11.49 5.39
N ILE A 225 -19.89 -10.81 4.58
CA ILE A 225 -20.48 -9.52 4.96
C ILE A 225 -21.98 -9.70 5.06
N GLY A 226 -22.50 -9.56 6.28
CA GLY A 226 -23.92 -9.50 6.59
C GLY A 226 -24.40 -8.06 6.82
N VAL A 227 -25.72 -7.87 6.85
CA VAL A 227 -26.32 -6.57 7.18
C VAL A 227 -26.06 -6.18 8.65
N GLU A 228 -25.90 -7.16 9.54
CA GLU A 228 -25.70 -6.96 10.97
C GLU A 228 -24.29 -6.47 11.29
N ASP A 229 -23.31 -6.79 10.45
CA ASP A 229 -21.91 -6.36 10.60
C ASP A 229 -21.81 -4.82 10.60
N PHE A 230 -22.74 -4.13 9.94
CA PHE A 230 -22.77 -2.67 9.79
C PHE A 230 -23.24 -1.94 11.06
N VAL A 231 -22.61 -2.14 12.21
CA VAL A 231 -23.05 -1.60 13.51
C VAL A 231 -23.23 -0.07 13.49
N ILE A 232 -24.44 0.39 13.82
CA ILE A 232 -24.76 1.82 13.96
C ILE A 232 -24.50 2.21 15.41
N PRO A 233 -23.69 3.26 15.68
CA PRO A 233 -23.41 3.65 17.05
C PRO A 233 -24.65 4.25 17.72
N GLU A 234 -24.94 3.85 18.95
CA GLU A 234 -26.08 4.38 19.73
C GLU A 234 -25.98 5.89 19.96
N ALA A 235 -24.74 6.40 20.08
CA ALA A 235 -24.45 7.81 20.23
C ALA A 235 -24.91 8.67 19.02
N LYS A 236 -25.16 8.06 17.85
CA LYS A 236 -25.57 8.79 16.64
C LYS A 236 -26.81 9.65 16.86
N ALA A 237 -27.87 9.09 17.45
CA ALA A 237 -29.12 9.81 17.66
C ALA A 237 -28.91 11.04 18.56
N ARG A 238 -28.13 10.86 19.63
CA ARG A 238 -27.77 11.94 20.55
C ARG A 238 -26.98 13.05 19.86
N ILE A 239 -25.94 12.70 19.09
CA ILE A 239 -25.09 13.68 18.39
C ILE A 239 -25.92 14.50 17.37
N ILE A 240 -26.84 13.85 16.66
CA ILE A 240 -27.72 14.54 15.71
C ILE A 240 -28.67 15.49 16.45
N GLU A 241 -29.29 15.05 17.54
CA GLU A 241 -30.22 15.89 18.31
C GLU A 241 -29.52 17.11 18.93
N GLU A 242 -28.31 16.94 19.47
CA GLU A 242 -27.47 18.02 19.99
C GLU A 242 -27.13 19.04 18.88
N SER A 243 -26.74 18.55 17.70
CA SER A 243 -26.40 19.39 16.55
C SER A 243 -27.62 20.16 16.02
N GLU A 244 -28.79 19.50 15.96
CA GLU A 244 -30.04 20.16 15.57
C GLU A 244 -30.51 21.20 16.58
N ALA A 245 -30.22 21.01 17.87
CA ALA A 245 -30.51 22.00 18.91
C ALA A 245 -29.61 23.24 18.76
N GLU A 246 -28.32 23.04 18.51
CA GLU A 246 -27.36 24.13 18.26
C GLU A 246 -27.72 24.94 17.01
N ILE A 247 -28.17 24.27 15.95
CA ILE A 247 -28.67 24.94 14.74
C ILE A 247 -29.92 25.77 15.04
N ARG A 248 -30.88 25.23 15.80
CA ARG A 248 -32.08 25.98 16.23
C ARG A 248 -31.71 27.25 17.01
N GLU A 249 -30.67 27.20 17.84
CA GLU A 249 -30.17 28.39 18.54
C GLU A 249 -29.63 29.43 17.56
N ILE A 250 -28.83 29.02 16.57
CA ILE A 250 -28.32 29.92 15.52
C ILE A 250 -29.45 30.50 14.67
N GLU A 251 -30.49 29.73 14.38
CA GLU A 251 -31.67 30.23 13.67
C GLU A 251 -32.41 31.29 14.48
N SER A 252 -32.52 31.11 15.80
CA SER A 252 -33.08 32.12 16.70
C SER A 252 -32.23 33.39 16.76
N GLN A 253 -30.90 33.25 16.79
CA GLN A 253 -29.97 34.39 16.73
C GLN A 253 -30.12 35.14 15.41
N PHE A 254 -30.27 34.42 14.29
CA PHE A 254 -30.50 35.01 12.97
C PHE A 254 -31.83 35.75 12.91
N ALA A 255 -32.91 35.15 13.41
CA ALA A 255 -34.23 35.78 13.49
C ALA A 255 -34.22 37.06 14.37
N SER A 256 -33.33 37.11 15.36
CA SER A 256 -33.11 38.27 16.23
C SER A 256 -32.16 39.32 15.63
N GLY A 257 -31.60 39.07 14.44
CA GLY A 257 -30.66 39.97 13.76
C GLY A 257 -29.25 40.02 14.36
N LEU A 258 -28.87 39.05 15.20
CA LEU A 258 -27.56 38.98 15.86
C LEU A 258 -26.45 38.42 14.95
N VAL A 259 -26.82 37.65 13.92
CA VAL A 259 -25.89 37.05 12.95
C VAL A 259 -26.34 37.33 11.53
N THR A 260 -25.38 37.44 10.61
CA THR A 260 -25.66 37.62 9.18
C THR A 260 -25.99 36.29 8.48
N GLN A 261 -26.57 36.33 7.28
CA GLN A 261 -26.88 35.12 6.51
C GLN A 261 -25.63 34.30 6.17
N GLY A 262 -24.52 34.95 5.85
CA GLY A 262 -23.25 34.28 5.54
C GLY A 262 -22.65 33.60 6.77
N GLU A 263 -22.70 34.26 7.93
CA GLU A 263 -22.25 33.66 9.19
C GLU A 263 -23.13 32.50 9.63
N LYS A 264 -24.46 32.59 9.46
CA LYS A 264 -25.39 31.47 9.67
C LYS A 264 -24.96 30.28 8.82
N TYR A 265 -24.79 30.48 7.52
CA TYR A 265 -24.42 29.44 6.56
C TYR A 265 -23.13 28.72 6.96
N ASN A 266 -22.07 29.48 7.26
CA ASN A 266 -20.78 28.90 7.65
C ASN A 266 -20.88 28.14 8.98
N LYS A 267 -21.54 28.71 10.00
CA LYS A 267 -21.70 28.03 11.29
C LYS A 267 -22.50 26.73 11.17
N VAL A 268 -23.58 26.71 10.38
CA VAL A 268 -24.37 25.49 10.16
C VAL A 268 -23.52 24.39 9.50
N ILE A 269 -22.69 24.76 8.53
CA ILE A 269 -21.76 23.81 7.89
C ILE A 269 -20.73 23.28 8.88
N ASP A 270 -20.14 24.15 9.69
CA ASP A 270 -19.13 23.75 10.67
C ASP A 270 -19.72 22.77 11.71
N ILE A 271 -20.94 23.04 12.19
CA ILE A 271 -21.65 22.17 13.12
C ILE A 271 -21.88 20.79 12.51
N TRP A 272 -22.40 20.73 11.29
CA TRP A 272 -22.66 19.44 10.64
C TRP A 272 -21.38 18.69 10.26
N THR A 273 -20.31 19.41 9.93
CA THR A 273 -19.00 18.81 9.66
C THR A 273 -18.46 18.14 10.92
N ARG A 274 -18.47 18.86 12.05
CA ARG A 274 -18.09 18.33 13.36
C ARG A 274 -18.97 17.16 13.78
N ALA A 275 -20.30 17.26 13.62
CA ALA A 275 -21.23 16.19 13.94
C ALA A 275 -20.93 14.91 13.14
N ASN A 276 -20.66 15.05 11.84
CA ASN A 276 -20.31 13.93 10.97
C ASN A 276 -18.97 13.27 11.37
N GLU A 277 -17.99 14.05 11.82
CA GLU A 277 -16.74 13.54 12.36
C GLU A 277 -16.95 12.78 13.68
N LEU A 278 -17.73 13.33 14.60
CA LEU A 278 -18.07 12.69 15.89
C LEU A 278 -18.81 11.37 15.69
N VAL A 279 -19.82 11.34 14.81
CA VAL A 279 -20.54 10.10 14.45
C VAL A 279 -19.59 9.10 13.82
N GLY A 280 -18.70 9.56 12.94
CA GLY A 280 -17.70 8.71 12.30
C GLY A 280 -16.70 8.10 13.29
N ALA A 281 -16.23 8.89 14.26
CA ALA A 281 -15.32 8.43 15.30
C ALA A 281 -16.00 7.41 16.24
N ALA A 282 -17.19 7.73 16.74
CA ALA A 282 -17.96 6.84 17.62
C ALA A 282 -18.28 5.49 16.94
N MET A 283 -18.59 5.52 15.64
CA MET A 283 -18.81 4.31 14.85
C MET A 283 -17.54 3.46 14.79
N MET A 284 -16.39 4.05 14.48
CA MET A 284 -15.13 3.31 14.36
C MET A 284 -14.69 2.73 15.72
N GLU A 285 -14.86 3.48 16.81
CA GLU A 285 -14.55 3.01 18.16
C GLU A 285 -15.41 1.79 18.54
N THR A 286 -16.71 1.85 18.27
CA THR A 286 -17.65 0.74 18.54
C THR A 286 -17.34 -0.51 17.70
N LEU A 287 -16.83 -0.32 16.47
CA LEU A 287 -16.47 -1.41 15.56
C LEU A 287 -15.06 -1.95 15.80
N ALA A 288 -14.18 -1.19 16.45
CA ALA A 288 -12.76 -1.52 16.57
C ALA A 288 -12.50 -2.59 17.63
N THR A 289 -13.28 -2.61 18.71
CA THR A 289 -13.06 -3.49 19.85
C THR A 289 -14.26 -4.40 20.12
N GLU A 290 -13.98 -5.54 20.72
CA GLU A 290 -14.99 -6.47 21.23
C GLU A 290 -14.53 -7.01 22.59
N VAL A 291 -15.47 -7.20 23.51
CA VAL A 291 -15.20 -7.76 24.83
C VAL A 291 -15.27 -9.28 24.74
N VAL A 292 -14.21 -9.96 25.18
CA VAL A 292 -14.13 -11.42 25.20
C VAL A 292 -13.73 -11.93 26.58
N THR A 293 -14.13 -13.17 26.89
CA THR A 293 -13.78 -13.81 28.15
C THR A 293 -12.45 -14.55 28.02
N ASN A 294 -11.50 -14.15 28.85
CA ASN A 294 -10.18 -14.74 28.94
C ASN A 294 -10.19 -16.14 29.51
N ARG A 295 -9.03 -16.80 29.43
CA ARG A 295 -8.77 -18.11 30.06
C ARG A 295 -9.08 -18.14 31.56
N ASP A 296 -8.86 -17.02 32.25
CA ASP A 296 -9.10 -16.88 33.70
C ASP A 296 -10.55 -16.49 34.05
N GLY A 297 -11.42 -16.34 33.04
CA GLY A 297 -12.83 -15.97 33.22
C GLY A 297 -13.10 -14.47 33.36
N GLU A 298 -12.07 -13.63 33.15
CA GLU A 298 -12.17 -12.18 33.18
C GLU A 298 -12.51 -11.62 31.78
N GLU A 299 -13.21 -10.48 31.73
CA GLU A 299 -13.49 -9.77 30.48
C GLU A 299 -12.27 -8.95 30.07
N GLU A 300 -11.76 -9.18 28.85
CA GLU A 300 -10.70 -8.39 28.22
C GLU A 300 -11.19 -7.85 26.87
N GLU A 301 -10.75 -6.64 26.53
CA GLU A 301 -11.02 -6.06 25.22
C GLU A 301 -9.98 -6.56 24.20
N GLN A 302 -10.46 -7.07 23.08
CA GLN A 302 -9.62 -7.36 21.92
C GLN A 302 -10.08 -6.59 20.69
N ASN A 303 -9.20 -6.50 19.69
CA ASN A 303 -9.58 -5.97 18.39
C ASN A 303 -10.71 -6.82 17.78
N SER A 304 -11.72 -6.17 17.24
CA SER A 304 -12.91 -6.83 16.71
C SER A 304 -12.60 -7.80 15.58
N PHE A 305 -13.28 -8.93 15.57
CA PHE A 305 -13.29 -9.88 14.46
C PHE A 305 -14.48 -9.67 13.51
N ASN A 306 -15.18 -8.53 13.62
CA ASN A 306 -16.17 -8.11 12.65
C ASN A 306 -15.53 -8.00 11.25
N SER A 307 -16.20 -8.59 10.25
CA SER A 307 -15.69 -8.64 8.88
C SER A 307 -15.39 -7.26 8.31
N ILE A 308 -16.28 -6.27 8.50
CA ILE A 308 -16.09 -4.91 7.95
C ILE A 308 -14.88 -4.23 8.58
N TRP A 309 -14.70 -4.40 9.89
CA TRP A 309 -13.51 -3.92 10.58
C TRP A 309 -12.27 -4.56 9.99
N MET A 310 -12.26 -5.89 9.83
CA MET A 310 -11.15 -6.63 9.24
C MET A 310 -10.80 -6.14 7.82
N TYR A 311 -11.79 -5.92 6.96
CA TYR A 311 -11.57 -5.42 5.59
C TYR A 311 -10.87 -4.05 5.56
N SER A 312 -11.28 -3.13 6.45
CA SER A 312 -10.69 -1.78 6.53
C SER A 312 -9.34 -1.76 7.25
N ASP A 313 -9.21 -2.42 8.39
CA ASP A 313 -7.99 -2.43 9.20
C ASP A 313 -6.83 -3.13 8.46
N SER A 314 -7.12 -4.25 7.79
CA SER A 314 -6.13 -4.95 6.94
C SER A 314 -5.64 -4.10 5.75
N GLY A 315 -6.41 -3.10 5.33
CA GLY A 315 -6.20 -2.40 4.06
C GLY A 315 -6.47 -3.28 2.84
N ALA A 316 -7.24 -4.36 2.99
CA ALA A 316 -7.64 -5.22 1.88
C ALA A 316 -8.63 -4.50 0.96
N ARG A 317 -9.70 -3.93 1.54
CA ARG A 317 -10.73 -3.18 0.82
C ARG A 317 -11.56 -2.35 1.77
N GLY A 318 -11.98 -1.17 1.33
CA GLY A 318 -12.80 -0.29 2.15
C GLY A 318 -11.95 0.74 2.88
N SER A 319 -12.42 1.99 2.89
CA SER A 319 -11.82 3.05 3.71
C SER A 319 -12.75 3.40 4.89
N PRO A 320 -12.21 3.97 5.98
CA PRO A 320 -13.04 4.49 7.07
C PRO A 320 -14.12 5.48 6.60
N ALA A 321 -13.83 6.24 5.54
CA ALA A 321 -14.79 7.14 4.92
C ALA A 321 -15.97 6.40 4.24
N GLN A 322 -15.73 5.24 3.64
CA GLN A 322 -16.79 4.41 3.05
C GLN A 322 -17.62 3.72 4.13
N ILE A 323 -16.98 3.19 5.17
CA ILE A 323 -17.68 2.58 6.32
C ILE A 323 -18.58 3.61 7.00
N ARG A 324 -18.09 4.86 7.14
CA ARG A 324 -18.89 5.98 7.69
C ARG A 324 -20.19 6.20 6.92
N GLN A 325 -20.18 6.05 5.60
CA GLN A 325 -21.41 6.20 4.80
C GLN A 325 -22.37 5.02 4.95
N LEU A 326 -21.89 3.84 5.32
CA LEU A 326 -22.69 2.63 5.49
C LEU A 326 -23.39 2.60 6.85
N SER A 327 -22.68 2.95 7.92
CA SER A 327 -23.17 2.82 9.31
C SER A 327 -23.25 4.13 10.11
N GLY A 328 -22.55 5.18 9.71
CA GLY A 328 -22.59 6.49 10.37
C GLY A 328 -23.70 7.38 9.82
N MET A 329 -23.30 8.50 9.21
CA MET A 329 -24.16 9.37 8.38
C MET A 329 -23.39 9.75 7.11
N ARG A 330 -24.09 10.09 6.03
CA ARG A 330 -23.40 10.53 4.79
C ARG A 330 -22.89 11.97 4.87
N GLY A 331 -23.53 12.81 5.66
CA GLY A 331 -23.11 14.18 5.89
C GLY A 331 -23.53 15.14 4.78
N LEU A 332 -22.75 16.21 4.63
CA LEU A 332 -23.02 17.31 3.70
C LEU A 332 -22.72 16.91 2.25
N MET A 333 -23.49 17.46 1.31
CA MET A 333 -23.34 17.20 -0.13
C MET A 333 -23.10 18.51 -0.88
N THR A 334 -22.28 18.44 -1.92
CA THR A 334 -21.94 19.60 -2.75
C THR A 334 -22.87 19.70 -3.96
N LYS A 335 -23.35 20.91 -4.26
CA LYS A 335 -24.05 21.22 -5.49
C LYS A 335 -23.08 21.27 -6.68
N PRO A 336 -23.59 21.25 -7.93
CA PRO A 336 -22.74 21.34 -9.12
C PRO A 336 -21.89 22.62 -9.18
N ASP A 337 -22.38 23.72 -8.61
CA ASP A 337 -21.69 25.01 -8.52
C ASP A 337 -20.53 25.04 -7.51
N GLY A 338 -20.38 24.00 -6.68
CA GLY A 338 -19.37 23.92 -5.62
C GLY A 338 -19.84 24.39 -4.24
N SER A 339 -21.05 24.96 -4.13
CA SER A 339 -21.63 25.30 -2.83
C SER A 339 -22.08 24.05 -2.08
N ILE A 340 -22.06 24.10 -0.75
CA ILE A 340 -22.48 23.00 0.12
C ILE A 340 -23.96 23.16 0.44
N ILE A 341 -24.71 22.07 0.42
CA ILE A 341 -26.13 22.07 0.82
C ILE A 341 -26.18 22.07 2.34
N GLU A 342 -26.80 23.10 2.93
CA GLU A 342 -26.93 23.28 4.39
C GLU A 342 -27.64 22.11 5.08
N THR A 343 -28.52 21.41 4.37
CA THR A 343 -29.25 20.24 4.88
C THR A 343 -28.43 18.96 4.60
N PRO A 344 -27.89 18.29 5.64
CA PRO A 344 -27.10 17.07 5.46
C PRO A 344 -28.00 15.86 5.21
N ILE A 345 -27.37 14.76 4.83
CA ILE A 345 -27.96 13.43 4.86
C ILE A 345 -27.58 12.76 6.18
N THR A 346 -28.51 12.77 7.14
CA THR A 346 -28.39 12.13 8.47
C THR A 346 -28.51 10.60 8.42
N ALA A 347 -29.22 10.09 7.42
CA ALA A 347 -29.37 8.66 7.19
C ALA A 347 -28.08 8.03 6.62
N ASN A 348 -27.96 6.72 6.80
CA ASN A 348 -26.91 5.91 6.17
C ASN A 348 -27.50 4.86 5.22
N PHE A 349 -26.64 4.09 4.53
CA PHE A 349 -27.11 3.07 3.60
C PHE A 349 -27.78 1.87 4.29
N ARG A 350 -27.43 1.55 5.55
CA ARG A 350 -28.09 0.50 6.33
C ARG A 350 -29.55 0.85 6.66
N GLU A 351 -29.82 2.10 7.02
CA GLU A 351 -31.15 2.62 7.35
C GLU A 351 -32.00 2.94 6.11
N GLY A 352 -31.35 3.24 4.99
CA GLY A 352 -31.98 3.69 3.75
C GLY A 352 -32.16 5.21 3.71
N LEU A 353 -32.27 5.76 2.50
CA LEU A 353 -32.40 7.20 2.27
C LEU A 353 -33.83 7.56 1.87
N SER A 354 -34.32 8.69 2.36
CA SER A 354 -35.55 9.29 1.84
C SER A 354 -35.37 9.77 0.39
N VAL A 355 -36.48 9.98 -0.33
CA VAL A 355 -36.47 10.45 -1.73
C VAL A 355 -35.68 11.75 -1.88
N MET A 356 -35.87 12.70 -0.95
CA MET A 356 -35.16 13.99 -0.98
C MET A 356 -33.66 13.85 -0.74
N GLN A 357 -33.26 13.05 0.27
CA GLN A 357 -31.84 12.80 0.55
C GLN A 357 -31.15 12.07 -0.61
N TYR A 358 -31.83 11.10 -1.23
CA TYR A 358 -31.32 10.40 -2.38
C TYR A 358 -31.16 11.35 -3.58
N PHE A 359 -32.16 12.19 -3.85
CA PHE A 359 -32.09 13.21 -4.90
C PHE A 359 -30.91 14.18 -4.70
N ILE A 360 -30.70 14.66 -3.47
CA ILE A 360 -29.54 15.49 -3.12
C ILE A 360 -28.23 14.78 -3.45
N SER A 361 -28.09 13.51 -3.09
CA SER A 361 -26.89 12.71 -3.39
C SER A 361 -26.59 12.57 -4.89
N THR A 362 -27.57 12.72 -5.78
CA THR A 362 -27.34 12.53 -7.22
C THR A 362 -26.43 13.59 -7.83
N HIS A 363 -26.42 14.81 -7.29
CA HIS A 363 -25.63 15.92 -7.82
C HIS A 363 -24.13 15.61 -7.73
N GLY A 364 -23.66 15.23 -6.54
CA GLY A 364 -22.27 14.86 -6.29
C GLY A 364 -21.84 13.63 -7.09
N ALA A 365 -22.69 12.59 -7.12
CA ALA A 365 -22.40 11.35 -7.85
C ALA A 365 -22.25 11.60 -9.36
N ARG A 366 -23.19 12.35 -9.97
CA ARG A 366 -23.14 12.68 -11.40
C ARG A 366 -21.93 13.54 -11.75
N LYS A 367 -21.63 14.56 -10.94
CA LYS A 367 -20.45 15.41 -11.15
C LYS A 367 -19.16 14.61 -11.05
N GLY A 368 -19.02 13.74 -10.04
CA GLY A 368 -17.86 12.87 -9.91
C GLY A 368 -17.65 11.95 -11.11
N LEU A 369 -18.72 11.31 -11.62
CA LEU A 369 -18.64 10.48 -12.83
C LEU A 369 -18.26 11.28 -14.08
N ALA A 370 -18.86 12.45 -14.26
CA ALA A 370 -18.56 13.33 -15.39
C ALA A 370 -17.11 13.85 -15.34
N ASP A 371 -16.65 14.29 -14.16
CA ASP A 371 -15.29 14.79 -13.96
C ASP A 371 -14.24 13.71 -14.20
N THR A 372 -14.48 12.47 -13.74
CA THR A 372 -13.58 11.34 -14.01
C THR A 372 -13.46 11.10 -15.51
N ALA A 373 -14.59 11.05 -16.24
CA ALA A 373 -14.59 10.84 -17.69
C ALA A 373 -13.85 11.96 -18.45
N LEU A 374 -14.00 13.22 -18.03
CA LEU A 374 -13.31 14.36 -18.64
C LEU A 374 -11.82 14.39 -18.29
N LYS A 375 -11.44 14.06 -17.05
CA LYS A 375 -10.04 14.08 -16.59
C LYS A 375 -9.18 12.98 -17.22
N THR A 376 -9.79 11.87 -17.65
CA THR A 376 -9.09 10.80 -18.37
C THR A 376 -8.39 11.34 -19.63
N ALA A 377 -9.04 12.22 -20.39
CA ALA A 377 -8.45 12.82 -21.60
C ALA A 377 -7.27 13.74 -21.27
N ASN A 378 -7.39 14.54 -20.21
CA ASN A 378 -6.34 15.48 -19.80
C ASN A 378 -5.07 14.77 -19.34
N SER A 379 -5.21 13.67 -18.61
CA SER A 379 -4.08 12.89 -18.10
C SER A 379 -3.25 12.30 -19.25
N GLY A 380 -3.91 11.68 -20.23
CA GLY A 380 -3.22 11.16 -21.42
C GLY A 380 -2.56 12.26 -22.26
N TYR A 381 -3.20 13.42 -22.37
CA TYR A 381 -2.62 14.58 -23.07
C TYR A 381 -1.36 15.10 -22.39
N LEU A 382 -1.35 15.19 -21.05
CA LEU A 382 -0.17 15.61 -20.29
C LEU A 382 0.99 14.63 -20.50
N THR A 383 0.74 13.32 -20.36
CA THR A 383 1.76 12.29 -20.59
C THR A 383 2.36 12.39 -21.99
N ARG A 384 1.52 12.58 -23.03
CA ARG A 384 2.01 12.79 -24.39
C ARG A 384 2.93 14.00 -24.48
N ARG A 385 2.54 15.15 -23.92
CA ARG A 385 3.38 16.36 -23.96
C ARG A 385 4.71 16.18 -23.23
N LEU A 386 4.73 15.43 -22.13
CA LEU A 386 5.96 15.12 -21.42
C LEU A 386 6.87 14.21 -22.24
N VAL A 387 6.30 13.20 -22.90
CA VAL A 387 7.05 12.32 -23.81
C VAL A 387 7.59 13.12 -25.00
N ASP A 388 6.77 13.97 -25.64
CA ASP A 388 7.19 14.78 -26.80
C ASP A 388 8.43 15.66 -26.49
N VAL A 389 8.62 16.07 -25.23
CA VAL A 389 9.77 16.89 -24.80
C VAL A 389 10.97 16.03 -24.38
N ALA A 390 10.73 14.87 -23.76
CA ALA A 390 11.78 14.05 -23.14
C ALA A 390 12.18 12.80 -23.96
N GLN A 391 11.55 12.55 -25.11
CA GLN A 391 11.72 11.31 -25.88
C GLN A 391 13.16 11.03 -26.31
N ASP A 392 13.92 12.06 -26.66
CA ASP A 392 15.31 11.92 -27.13
C ASP A 392 16.35 11.86 -26.00
N LEU A 393 15.90 11.94 -24.73
CA LEU A 393 16.79 11.90 -23.57
C LEU A 393 17.13 10.45 -23.19
N VAL A 394 18.39 10.06 -23.40
CA VAL A 394 18.92 8.72 -23.15
C VAL A 394 20.15 8.78 -22.26
N VAL A 395 20.43 7.70 -21.53
CA VAL A 395 21.68 7.56 -20.78
C VAL A 395 22.80 7.14 -21.74
N THR A 396 23.74 8.04 -22.03
CA THR A 396 24.75 7.85 -23.08
C THR A 396 26.16 7.61 -22.55
N GLU A 397 26.42 7.98 -21.31
CA GLU A 397 27.75 7.92 -20.70
C GLU A 397 27.67 7.37 -19.27
N HIS A 398 28.77 6.84 -18.74
CA HIS A 398 28.81 6.34 -17.37
C HIS A 398 28.93 7.48 -16.35
N ASP A 399 29.87 8.41 -16.57
CA ASP A 399 30.14 9.54 -15.69
C ASP A 399 30.63 10.75 -16.49
N CYS A 400 29.99 11.91 -16.33
CA CYS A 400 30.42 13.17 -16.94
C CYS A 400 31.52 13.91 -16.14
N GLY A 401 31.88 13.41 -14.96
CA GLY A 401 32.94 13.97 -14.11
C GLY A 401 32.59 15.26 -13.36
N THR A 402 31.37 15.80 -13.51
CA THR A 402 30.98 17.06 -12.87
C THR A 402 30.95 16.98 -11.35
N ASP A 403 31.32 18.08 -10.71
CA ASP A 403 31.25 18.32 -9.26
C ASP A 403 29.99 19.09 -8.88
N ASN A 404 29.22 19.53 -9.88
CA ASN A 404 28.02 20.33 -9.69
C ASN A 404 26.82 19.44 -9.38
N GLY A 405 26.05 19.85 -8.37
CA GLY A 405 24.87 19.13 -7.91
C GLY A 405 23.77 20.07 -7.45
N LEU A 406 22.73 19.48 -6.88
CA LEU A 406 21.67 20.17 -6.17
C LEU A 406 21.77 19.83 -4.69
N VAL A 407 21.61 20.84 -3.83
CA VAL A 407 21.54 20.62 -2.38
C VAL A 407 20.16 20.05 -2.06
N MET A 408 20.14 18.88 -1.44
CA MET A 408 18.92 18.23 -0.96
C MET A 408 18.84 18.38 0.56
N THR A 409 17.66 18.80 1.03
CA THR A 409 17.30 18.93 2.45
C THR A 409 16.00 18.19 2.72
N ALA A 410 15.67 17.95 3.98
CA ALA A 410 14.31 17.52 4.33
C ALA A 410 13.29 18.61 3.94
N VAL A 411 12.11 18.19 3.47
CA VAL A 411 11.01 19.13 3.15
C VAL A 411 10.19 19.32 4.42
N ILE A 412 10.20 20.54 4.95
CA ILE A 412 9.49 20.92 6.17
C ILE A 412 8.35 21.87 5.77
N GLU A 413 7.10 21.47 6.00
CA GLU A 413 5.93 22.31 5.82
C GLU A 413 5.22 22.47 7.17
N GLY A 414 5.02 23.71 7.62
CA GLY A 414 4.25 23.98 8.84
C GLY A 414 4.86 23.48 10.16
N GLY A 415 6.11 23.01 10.16
CA GLY A 415 6.81 22.46 11.34
C GLY A 415 6.89 20.93 11.34
N ASP A 416 6.16 20.26 10.46
CA ASP A 416 6.25 18.81 10.27
C ASP A 416 7.18 18.48 9.09
N VAL A 417 7.98 17.42 9.26
CA VAL A 417 8.81 16.87 8.18
C VAL A 417 7.91 16.07 7.25
N VAL A 418 7.58 16.64 6.09
CA VAL A 418 6.75 16.00 5.07
C VAL A 418 7.53 14.88 4.38
N GLU A 419 8.80 15.13 4.07
CA GLU A 419 9.68 14.15 3.44
C GLU A 419 11.08 14.23 4.04
N ALA A 420 11.51 13.12 4.65
CA ALA A 420 12.83 13.00 5.25
C ALA A 420 13.95 13.06 4.20
N LEU A 421 15.12 13.56 4.59
CA LEU A 421 16.29 13.66 3.72
C LEU A 421 16.64 12.29 3.11
N GLY A 422 16.64 11.23 3.92
CA GLY A 422 16.96 9.86 3.52
C GLY A 422 16.18 9.39 2.28
N ASN A 423 14.87 9.60 2.27
CA ASN A 423 14.01 9.24 1.14
C ASN A 423 14.32 10.04 -0.13
N ARG A 424 14.68 11.33 0.01
CA ARG A 424 14.99 12.21 -1.12
C ARG A 424 16.33 11.90 -1.78
N VAL A 425 17.30 11.45 -0.99
CA VAL A 425 18.66 11.12 -1.45
C VAL A 425 18.83 9.66 -1.87
N LEU A 426 17.90 8.78 -1.49
CA LEU A 426 17.94 7.36 -1.85
C LEU A 426 18.08 7.16 -3.36
N GLY A 427 19.04 6.35 -3.77
CA GLY A 427 19.32 6.03 -5.17
C GLY A 427 20.04 7.14 -5.94
N ARG A 428 20.42 8.25 -5.31
CA ARG A 428 21.22 9.33 -5.93
C ARG A 428 22.71 9.13 -5.67
N VAL A 429 23.54 9.78 -6.48
CA VAL A 429 25.00 9.80 -6.33
C VAL A 429 25.42 11.12 -5.71
N ILE A 430 26.31 11.05 -4.72
CA ILE A 430 26.86 12.24 -4.05
C ILE A 430 27.82 13.00 -4.98
N ALA A 431 27.68 14.33 -5.03
CA ALA A 431 28.52 15.21 -5.83
C ALA A 431 29.82 15.63 -5.11
N GLN A 432 29.79 15.82 -3.79
CA GLN A 432 30.92 16.24 -2.96
C GLN A 432 30.96 15.46 -1.65
N ASP A 433 32.16 15.28 -1.07
CA ASP A 433 32.33 14.59 0.21
C ASP A 433 31.43 15.20 1.30
N VAL A 434 30.63 14.36 1.95
CA VAL A 434 29.81 14.77 3.09
C VAL A 434 30.67 14.72 4.33
N MET A 435 30.89 15.87 4.96
CA MET A 435 31.74 16.01 6.14
C MET A 435 30.91 15.91 7.42
N ASN A 436 31.53 15.52 8.53
CA ASN A 436 30.91 15.58 9.85
C ASN A 436 30.64 17.03 10.28
N ALA A 437 29.78 17.24 11.29
CA ALA A 437 29.45 18.58 11.79
C ALA A 437 30.67 19.42 12.23
N GLU A 438 31.75 18.73 12.64
CA GLU A 438 33.02 19.33 13.06
C GLU A 438 33.99 19.55 11.89
N GLY A 439 33.72 18.98 10.70
CA GLY A 439 34.49 19.20 9.47
C GLY A 439 35.77 18.36 9.32
N ASP A 440 36.07 17.48 10.27
CA ASP A 440 37.36 16.76 10.30
C ASP A 440 37.34 15.39 9.59
N ASP A 441 36.17 14.73 9.51
CA ASP A 441 36.01 13.39 8.94
C ASP A 441 35.01 13.37 7.77
N VAL A 442 35.37 12.64 6.70
CA VAL A 442 34.49 12.35 5.56
C VAL A 442 33.53 11.21 5.95
N LEU A 443 32.25 11.54 6.10
CA LEU A 443 31.18 10.57 6.40
C LEU A 443 30.81 9.75 5.18
N VAL A 444 30.62 10.41 4.03
CA VAL A 444 30.29 9.74 2.77
C VAL A 444 31.15 10.30 1.65
N PRO A 445 31.96 9.46 0.98
CA PRO A 445 32.83 9.92 -0.07
C PRO A 445 32.03 10.27 -1.34
N ARG A 446 32.56 11.20 -2.11
CA ARG A 446 32.08 11.60 -3.42
C ARG A 446 31.93 10.41 -4.35
N GLY A 447 30.89 10.45 -5.19
CA GLY A 447 30.63 9.40 -6.17
C GLY A 447 29.97 8.15 -5.59
N THR A 448 29.69 8.13 -4.29
CA THR A 448 28.95 7.04 -3.66
C THR A 448 27.48 7.08 -4.06
N LEU A 449 26.96 5.93 -4.51
CA LEU A 449 25.53 5.71 -4.71
C LEU A 449 24.88 5.44 -3.35
N ILE A 450 23.87 6.24 -3.01
CA ILE A 450 23.12 6.07 -1.78
C ILE A 450 22.17 4.88 -1.90
N ASP A 451 22.40 3.84 -1.10
CA ASP A 451 21.51 2.70 -0.92
C ASP A 451 20.78 2.80 0.44
N GLU A 452 19.92 1.83 0.73
CA GLU A 452 19.17 1.78 1.99
C GLU A 452 20.08 1.75 3.22
N LYS A 453 21.28 1.16 3.13
CA LYS A 453 22.25 1.12 4.23
C LYS A 453 22.86 2.50 4.48
N TRP A 454 23.18 3.22 3.42
CA TRP A 454 23.66 4.59 3.51
C TRP A 454 22.60 5.53 4.07
N VAL A 455 21.33 5.35 3.72
CA VAL A 455 20.23 6.15 4.31
C VAL A 455 20.21 6.01 5.83
N SER A 456 20.22 4.78 6.37
CA SER A 456 20.23 4.59 7.83
C SER A 456 21.48 5.17 8.50
N ARG A 457 22.64 5.15 7.83
CA ARG A 457 23.86 5.79 8.33
C ARG A 457 23.75 7.31 8.33
N ILE A 458 23.26 7.91 7.25
CA ILE A 458 23.08 9.36 7.11
C ILE A 458 22.11 9.88 8.18
N GLU A 459 21.00 9.18 8.41
CA GLU A 459 20.04 9.53 9.46
C GLU A 459 20.65 9.41 10.86
N GLY A 460 21.46 8.36 11.11
CA GLY A 460 22.17 8.20 12.38
C GLY A 460 23.28 9.22 12.62
N MET A 461 23.86 9.78 11.55
CA MET A 461 24.91 10.80 11.62
C MET A 461 24.37 12.23 11.82
N GLY A 462 23.07 12.45 11.64
CA GLY A 462 22.45 13.77 11.82
C GLY A 462 22.86 14.80 10.76
N VAL A 463 23.02 14.36 9.51
CA VAL A 463 23.33 15.26 8.38
C VAL A 463 22.07 15.97 7.91
N ASP A 464 22.10 17.31 7.83
CA ASP A 464 20.95 18.13 7.47
C ASP A 464 20.81 18.37 5.95
N ASP A 465 21.93 18.47 5.23
CA ASP A 465 21.96 18.70 3.80
C ASP A 465 23.03 17.86 3.08
N ILE A 466 22.73 17.48 1.83
CA ILE A 466 23.66 16.70 0.99
C ILE A 466 23.62 17.26 -0.43
N LEU A 467 24.81 17.51 -1.00
CA LEU A 467 24.95 17.86 -2.40
C LEU A 467 24.93 16.59 -3.27
N VAL A 468 23.85 16.37 -4.01
CA VAL A 468 23.67 15.21 -4.90
C VAL A 468 23.78 15.62 -6.36
N ARG A 469 24.25 14.71 -7.21
CA ARG A 469 24.25 14.91 -8.66
C ARG A 469 22.82 14.90 -9.19
N SER A 470 22.61 15.65 -10.27
CA SER A 470 21.31 15.81 -10.91
C SER A 470 21.43 15.73 -12.43
N PRO A 471 20.42 15.24 -13.15
CA PRO A 471 20.36 15.32 -14.61
C PRO A 471 20.46 16.77 -15.12
N ILE A 472 20.01 17.75 -14.32
CA ILE A 472 20.03 19.17 -14.68
C ILE A 472 21.45 19.74 -14.70
N THR A 473 22.32 19.27 -13.80
CA THR A 473 23.72 19.73 -13.67
C THR A 473 24.70 18.85 -14.45
N CYS A 474 24.19 17.93 -15.28
CA CYS A 474 25.02 17.02 -16.06
C CYS A 474 25.73 17.74 -17.20
N GLU A 475 27.03 17.50 -17.37
CA GLU A 475 27.87 18.13 -18.42
C GLU A 475 27.89 17.35 -19.74
N THR A 476 27.27 16.18 -19.80
CA THR A 476 27.11 15.41 -21.04
C THR A 476 26.24 16.19 -22.04
N ARG A 477 26.76 16.42 -23.27
CA ARG A 477 26.09 17.29 -24.26
C ARG A 477 24.85 16.69 -24.93
N TYR A 478 24.84 15.38 -25.15
CA TYR A 478 23.74 14.66 -25.82
C TYR A 478 23.36 13.45 -24.98
N GLY A 479 22.45 13.65 -24.03
CA GLY A 479 22.01 12.64 -23.07
C GLY A 479 22.44 12.95 -21.64
N VAL A 480 22.30 11.97 -20.76
CA VAL A 480 22.62 12.07 -19.34
C VAL A 480 23.63 10.98 -18.98
N CYS A 481 24.56 11.26 -18.07
CA CYS A 481 25.44 10.21 -17.55
C CYS A 481 24.75 9.39 -16.44
N SER A 482 25.15 8.12 -16.31
CA SER A 482 24.55 7.19 -15.35
C SER A 482 24.67 7.68 -13.90
N HIS A 483 25.78 8.34 -13.55
CA HIS A 483 25.99 8.89 -12.20
C HIS A 483 25.12 10.12 -11.88
N CYS A 484 24.86 10.99 -12.86
CA CYS A 484 23.96 12.14 -12.66
C CYS A 484 22.50 11.72 -12.58
N TYR A 485 22.12 10.60 -13.20
CA TYR A 485 20.79 10.03 -13.08
C TYR A 485 20.60 9.27 -11.77
N GLY A 486 21.55 8.38 -11.44
CA GLY A 486 21.51 7.53 -10.26
C GLY A 486 20.96 6.13 -10.54
N ARG A 487 20.19 5.61 -9.59
CA ARG A 487 19.65 4.24 -9.59
C ARG A 487 18.49 4.08 -10.57
N ASP A 488 18.46 2.96 -11.31
CA ASP A 488 17.24 2.48 -11.96
C ASP A 488 16.29 1.97 -10.88
N LEU A 489 15.27 2.76 -10.56
CA LEU A 489 14.27 2.42 -9.55
C LEU A 489 13.53 1.12 -9.87
N GLY A 490 13.39 0.76 -11.14
CA GLY A 490 12.71 -0.48 -11.57
C GLY A 490 13.54 -1.75 -11.37
N ARG A 491 14.86 -1.66 -11.16
CA ARG A 491 15.76 -2.82 -11.00
C ARG A 491 16.67 -2.77 -9.78
N GLY A 492 16.75 -1.63 -9.11
CA GLY A 492 17.50 -1.49 -7.87
C GLY A 492 19.03 -1.42 -8.03
N HIS A 493 19.57 -1.30 -9.23
CA HIS A 493 21.01 -1.05 -9.47
C HIS A 493 21.21 0.30 -10.18
N LEU A 494 22.47 0.74 -10.33
CA LEU A 494 22.77 1.96 -11.11
C LEU A 494 22.20 1.83 -12.53
N VAL A 495 21.68 2.93 -13.10
CA VAL A 495 21.13 2.88 -14.46
C VAL A 495 22.20 2.43 -15.46
N ASN A 496 21.81 1.55 -16.38
CA ASN A 496 22.70 1.08 -17.45
C ASN A 496 22.74 2.11 -18.59
N ILE A 497 23.79 2.06 -19.41
CA ILE A 497 23.88 2.85 -20.65
C ILE A 497 22.92 2.27 -21.69
N GLY A 498 22.22 3.14 -22.40
CA GLY A 498 21.09 2.81 -23.28
C GLY A 498 19.75 3.03 -22.60
#